data_AF-B4D973-F1
#
_entry.id   AF-B4D973-F1
#
_cell.length_a   1.000
_cell.length_b   1.000
_cell.length_c   1.000
_cell.angle_alpha   90.00
_cell.angle_beta   90.00
_cell.angle_gamma   90.00
#
_symmetry.space_group_name_H-M   'P 1'
#
loop_
_entity.id
_entity.type
_entity.pdbx_description
1 polymer ?
#
loop_
_entity_poly.entity_id
_entity_poly.type
_entity_poly.pdbx_seq_one_letter_code
_entity_poly.pdbx_strand_id
1 'polypeptide(L)'
;MISLKDNLPVIQLPSGQVIAFECEWLVRSLVQAAARAGYAKWWLAEHVARSVTDYLHDQNDVNVLPVERLTNAVQSVLQVIGYAEVGRHFVPAAPRVQVSLVELAREAGTGYELAFFDLLGRRIHELCQEKSSCFELLGLEPCVKLLCSRKSWSRDCEVLQADIVSFAREQTGTAAADHEITFSLA
;
A
#
# COMPACT_ATOMS: atom_id res chain seq x y z
N MET A 1 -19.35 -6.13 -6.53
CA MET A 1 -18.88 -7.48 -6.91
C MET A 1 -17.37 -7.42 -6.85
N ILE A 2 -16.77 -7.94 -5.77
CA ILE A 2 -15.31 -7.89 -5.58
C ILE A 2 -14.78 -9.13 -6.29
N SER A 3 -14.18 -8.94 -7.46
CA SER A 3 -13.59 -10.04 -8.23
C SER A 3 -12.32 -10.48 -7.50
N LEU A 4 -12.33 -11.64 -6.83
CA LEU A 4 -11.10 -12.37 -6.49
C LEU A 4 -10.48 -12.80 -7.82
N LYS A 5 -9.56 -12.00 -8.36
CA LYS A 5 -9.15 -12.16 -9.75
C LYS A 5 -8.23 -13.36 -10.00
N ASP A 6 -7.65 -13.97 -8.96
CA ASP A 6 -6.52 -14.89 -9.15
C ASP A 6 -6.54 -16.17 -8.29
N ASN A 7 -7.69 -16.59 -7.74
CA ASN A 7 -7.77 -17.83 -6.94
C ASN A 7 -6.71 -17.89 -5.80
N LEU A 8 -6.37 -16.72 -5.23
CA LEU A 8 -5.43 -16.60 -4.11
C LEU A 8 -6.22 -16.52 -2.79
N PRO A 9 -5.68 -17.07 -1.68
CA PRO A 9 -6.37 -17.03 -0.39
C PRO A 9 -6.47 -15.59 0.13
N VAL A 10 -7.48 -15.32 0.95
CA VAL A 10 -7.48 -14.11 1.78
C VAL A 10 -6.66 -14.34 3.04
N ILE A 11 -5.92 -13.32 3.49
CA ILE A 11 -5.08 -13.39 4.68
C ILE A 11 -5.87 -12.90 5.89
N GLN A 12 -5.93 -13.73 6.93
CA GLN A 12 -6.51 -13.37 8.22
C GLN A 12 -5.41 -12.83 9.15
N LEU A 13 -5.53 -11.57 9.54
CA LEU A 13 -4.64 -10.90 10.47
C LEU A 13 -4.98 -11.28 11.93
N PRO A 14 -4.07 -11.05 12.89
CA PRO A 14 -4.31 -11.40 14.30
C PRO A 14 -5.45 -10.55 14.92
N SER A 15 -5.74 -9.39 14.33
CA SER A 15 -6.88 -8.53 14.69
C SER A 15 -8.24 -9.11 14.29
N GLY A 16 -8.27 -10.20 13.52
CA GLY A 16 -9.48 -10.74 12.91
C GLY A 16 -9.88 -10.07 11.59
N GLN A 17 -9.19 -9.01 11.17
CA GLN A 17 -9.36 -8.41 9.86
C GLN A 17 -8.89 -9.36 8.76
N VAL A 18 -9.60 -9.37 7.63
CA VAL A 18 -9.28 -10.16 6.46
C VAL A 18 -8.88 -9.24 5.32
N ILE A 19 -7.75 -9.52 4.69
CA ILE A 19 -7.23 -8.75 3.55
C ILE A 19 -7.03 -9.68 2.34
N ALA A 20 -7.12 -9.14 1.13
CA ALA A 20 -6.72 -9.89 -0.05
C ALA A 20 -5.20 -10.13 -0.04
N PHE A 21 -4.76 -11.31 -0.45
CA PHE A 21 -3.34 -11.51 -0.71
C PHE A 21 -2.93 -10.76 -1.98
N GLU A 22 -1.88 -9.95 -1.88
CA GLU A 22 -1.26 -9.25 -2.99
C GLU A 22 0.24 -9.59 -3.04
N CYS A 23 0.75 -10.00 -4.21
CA CYS A 23 2.18 -10.32 -4.36
C CYS A 23 3.06 -9.11 -4.02
N GLU A 24 2.66 -7.89 -4.43
CA GLU A 24 3.35 -6.64 -4.11
C GLU A 24 3.45 -6.40 -2.59
N TRP A 25 2.41 -6.75 -1.83
CA TRP A 25 2.44 -6.65 -0.38
C TRP A 25 3.48 -7.60 0.24
N LEU A 26 3.62 -8.82 -0.29
CA LEU A 26 4.63 -9.76 0.15
C LEU A 26 6.05 -9.29 -0.23
N VAL A 27 6.25 -8.77 -1.44
CA VAL A 27 7.53 -8.17 -1.87
C VAL A 27 7.95 -7.06 -0.91
N ARG A 28 7.05 -6.14 -0.59
CA ARG A 28 7.34 -5.04 0.35
C ARG A 28 7.72 -5.53 1.74
N SER A 29 6.98 -6.54 2.24
CA SER A 29 7.28 -7.17 3.53
C SER A 29 8.67 -7.80 3.56
N LEU A 30 9.07 -8.45 2.46
CA LEU A 30 10.40 -9.05 2.29
C LEU A 30 11.50 -8.01 2.18
N VAL A 31 11.29 -6.92 1.43
CA VAL A 31 12.25 -5.80 1.33
C VAL A 31 12.49 -5.16 2.69
N GLN A 32 11.44 -4.92 3.48
CA GLN A 32 11.57 -4.38 4.84
C GLN A 32 12.31 -5.35 5.77
N ALA A 33 12.01 -6.66 5.70
CA ALA A 33 12.71 -7.69 6.47
C ALA A 33 14.20 -7.74 6.11
N ALA A 34 14.52 -7.67 4.82
CA ALA A 34 15.88 -7.69 4.31
C ALA A 34 16.65 -6.44 4.74
N ALA A 35 16.02 -5.26 4.69
CA ALA A 35 16.62 -4.01 5.17
C ALA A 35 16.96 -4.09 6.68
N ARG A 36 16.05 -4.64 7.51
CA ARG A 36 16.30 -4.89 8.95
C ARG A 36 17.43 -5.88 9.19
N ALA A 37 17.62 -6.85 8.28
CA ALA A 37 18.72 -7.80 8.30
C ALA A 37 20.04 -7.26 7.70
N GLY A 38 20.07 -6.01 7.23
CA GLY A 38 21.27 -5.36 6.67
C GLY A 38 21.43 -5.45 5.14
N TYR A 39 20.42 -5.95 4.42
CA TYR A 39 20.41 -6.04 2.96
C TYR A 39 19.62 -4.89 2.32
N ALA A 40 20.28 -3.76 2.08
CA ALA A 40 19.63 -2.55 1.55
C ALA A 40 19.08 -2.68 0.10
N LYS A 41 19.59 -3.62 -0.70
CA LYS A 41 19.15 -3.88 -2.08
C LYS A 41 19.05 -5.37 -2.35
N TRP A 42 18.18 -6.04 -1.61
CA TRP A 42 18.02 -7.48 -1.71
C TRP A 42 17.27 -7.87 -2.99
N TRP A 43 18.00 -8.44 -3.95
CA TRP A 43 17.51 -8.77 -5.29
C TRP A 43 16.50 -9.93 -5.36
N LEU A 44 16.35 -10.69 -4.28
CA LEU A 44 15.58 -11.93 -4.27
C LEU A 44 14.13 -11.76 -3.81
N ALA A 45 13.74 -10.57 -3.34
CA ALA A 45 12.41 -10.33 -2.77
C ALA A 45 11.28 -10.68 -3.75
N GLU A 46 11.39 -10.26 -5.02
CA GLU A 46 10.41 -10.56 -6.06
C GLU A 46 10.33 -12.07 -6.37
N HIS A 47 11.48 -12.74 -6.43
CA HIS A 47 11.54 -14.17 -6.71
C HIS A 47 10.93 -15.00 -5.57
N VAL A 48 11.22 -14.65 -4.31
CA VAL A 48 10.62 -15.34 -3.15
C VAL A 48 9.13 -15.09 -3.09
N ALA A 49 8.69 -13.84 -3.29
CA ALA A 49 7.26 -13.51 -3.28
C ALA A 49 6.49 -14.27 -4.36
N ARG A 50 7.06 -14.37 -5.57
CA ARG A 50 6.45 -15.14 -6.66
C ARG A 50 6.36 -16.62 -6.34
N SER A 51 7.45 -17.24 -5.88
CA SER A 51 7.43 -18.65 -5.49
C SER A 51 6.41 -18.97 -4.38
N VAL A 52 6.26 -18.08 -3.40
CA VAL A 52 5.23 -18.22 -2.36
C VAL A 52 3.83 -18.04 -2.94
N THR A 53 3.64 -17.08 -3.84
CA THR A 53 2.36 -16.84 -4.53
C THR A 53 1.93 -18.06 -5.34
N ASP A 54 2.86 -18.64 -6.11
CA ASP A 54 2.62 -19.85 -6.91
C ASP A 54 2.27 -21.04 -6.00
N TYR A 55 2.99 -21.21 -4.89
CA TYR A 55 2.67 -22.23 -3.89
C TYR A 55 1.26 -22.05 -3.30
N LEU A 56 0.86 -20.82 -2.98
CA LEU A 56 -0.48 -20.54 -2.44
C LEU A 56 -1.58 -20.80 -3.46
N HIS A 57 -1.32 -20.48 -4.73
CA HIS A 57 -2.25 -20.77 -5.83
C HIS A 57 -2.47 -22.28 -6.01
N ASP A 58 -1.42 -23.10 -5.86
CA ASP A 58 -1.52 -24.56 -6.02
C ASP A 58 -2.17 -25.26 -4.82
N GLN A 59 -2.17 -24.66 -3.63
CA GLN A 59 -2.73 -25.22 -2.39
C GLN A 59 -4.19 -24.85 -2.14
N ASN A 60 -4.89 -24.32 -3.15
CA ASN A 60 -6.11 -23.51 -2.98
C ASN A 60 -7.42 -24.28 -2.66
N ASP A 61 -7.36 -25.24 -1.75
CA ASP A 61 -8.53 -25.77 -1.03
C ASP A 61 -8.92 -24.88 0.18
N VAL A 62 -8.08 -23.91 0.54
CA VAL A 62 -8.22 -23.08 1.75
C VAL A 62 -8.54 -21.63 1.39
N ASN A 63 -9.81 -21.25 1.56
CA ASN A 63 -10.31 -19.90 1.26
C ASN A 63 -9.72 -18.81 2.18
N VAL A 64 -9.19 -19.17 3.37
CA VAL A 64 -8.65 -18.20 4.36
C VAL A 64 -7.34 -18.71 4.97
N LEU A 65 -6.26 -17.95 4.83
CA LEU A 65 -4.94 -18.26 5.35
C LEU A 65 -4.59 -17.39 6.56
N PRO A 66 -4.40 -17.95 7.76
CA PRO A 66 -3.88 -17.19 8.90
C PRO A 66 -2.50 -16.62 8.62
N VAL A 67 -2.26 -15.37 9.02
CA VAL A 67 -1.00 -14.68 8.76
C VAL A 67 0.21 -15.42 9.34
N GLU A 68 0.03 -16.15 10.44
CA GLU A 68 1.09 -16.93 11.08
C GLU A 68 1.54 -18.10 10.19
N ARG A 69 0.60 -18.73 9.47
CA ARG A 69 0.93 -19.79 8.52
C ARG A 69 1.70 -19.23 7.33
N LEU A 70 1.29 -18.07 6.81
CA LEU A 70 2.05 -17.37 5.77
C LEU A 70 3.47 -17.05 6.23
N THR A 71 3.61 -16.45 7.42
CA THR A 71 4.91 -16.13 8.02
C THR A 71 5.80 -17.36 8.14
N ASN A 72 5.27 -18.48 8.64
CA ASN A 72 6.04 -19.72 8.75
C ASN A 72 6.48 -20.28 7.38
N ALA A 73 5.60 -20.21 6.37
CA ALA A 73 5.92 -20.63 5.02
C ALA A 73 7.05 -19.77 4.42
N VAL A 74 6.95 -18.45 4.55
CA VAL A 74 7.99 -17.50 4.10
C VAL A 74 9.31 -17.75 4.83
N GLN A 75 9.28 -17.90 6.15
CA GLN A 75 10.48 -18.19 6.96
C GLN A 75 11.14 -19.50 6.55
N SER A 76 10.35 -20.54 6.26
CA SER A 76 10.85 -21.83 5.80
C SER A 76 11.54 -21.71 4.43
N VAL A 77 10.91 -21.00 3.49
CA VAL A 77 11.50 -20.73 2.17
C VAL A 77 12.82 -19.99 2.33
N LEU A 78 12.84 -18.90 3.10
CA LEU A 78 14.03 -18.09 3.37
C LEU A 78 15.15 -18.91 4.02
N GLN A 79 14.83 -19.82 4.93
CA GLN A 79 15.80 -20.72 5.54
C GLN A 79 16.43 -21.68 4.51
N VAL A 80 15.62 -22.28 3.64
CA VAL A 80 16.09 -23.25 2.62
C VAL A 80 17.04 -22.60 1.62
N ILE A 81 16.78 -21.35 1.25
CA ILE A 81 17.61 -20.59 0.29
C ILE A 81 18.79 -19.86 0.96
N GLY A 82 19.02 -20.06 2.26
CA GLY A 82 20.18 -19.52 2.98
C GLY A 82 20.05 -18.11 3.55
N TYR A 83 18.83 -17.56 3.63
CA TYR A 83 18.52 -16.22 4.16
C TYR A 83 17.70 -16.28 5.46
N ALA A 84 18.07 -17.18 6.38
CA ALA A 84 17.34 -17.39 7.63
C ALA A 84 17.27 -16.14 8.51
N GLU A 85 18.29 -15.28 8.44
CA GLU A 85 18.32 -13.97 9.11
C GLU A 85 17.26 -13.01 8.58
N VAL A 86 17.01 -12.96 7.27
CA VAL A 86 15.88 -12.21 6.69
C VAL A 86 14.56 -12.76 7.23
N GLY A 87 14.43 -14.09 7.32
CA GLY A 87 13.25 -14.74 7.88
C GLY A 87 12.97 -14.37 9.33
N ARG A 88 14.01 -14.23 10.17
CA ARG A 88 13.86 -13.79 11.57
C ARG A 88 13.33 -12.36 11.71
N HIS A 89 13.59 -11.51 10.73
CA HIS A 89 13.11 -10.12 10.68
C HIS A 89 11.82 -9.96 9.87
N PHE A 90 11.29 -11.05 9.31
CA PHE A 90 10.07 -11.03 8.53
C PHE A 90 8.86 -10.73 9.43
N VAL A 91 8.27 -9.56 9.19
CA VAL A 91 6.98 -9.15 9.74
C VAL A 91 6.15 -8.71 8.54
N PRO A 92 4.96 -9.28 8.33
CA PRO A 92 4.06 -8.84 7.27
C PRO A 92 3.82 -7.33 7.40
N ALA A 93 3.96 -6.61 6.29
CA ALA A 93 3.69 -5.17 6.25
C ALA A 93 2.21 -4.92 6.60
N ALA A 94 1.88 -3.73 7.10
CA ALA A 94 0.49 -3.41 7.33
C ALA A 94 -0.28 -3.40 5.98
N PRO A 95 -1.59 -3.68 6.02
CA PRO A 95 -2.44 -3.57 4.83
C PRO A 95 -2.34 -2.20 4.20
N ARG A 96 -2.41 -2.15 2.87
CA ARG A 96 -2.49 -0.89 2.14
C ARG A 96 -3.86 -0.26 2.37
N VAL A 97 -3.90 0.91 2.99
CA VAL A 97 -5.13 1.70 3.14
C VAL A 97 -5.34 2.54 1.88
N GLN A 98 -6.48 2.37 1.22
CA GLN A 98 -6.82 3.18 0.05
C GLN A 98 -7.62 4.41 0.46
N VAL A 99 -7.22 5.57 -0.05
CA VAL A 99 -7.90 6.85 0.17
C VAL A 99 -8.31 7.42 -1.18
N SER A 100 -9.60 7.66 -1.36
CA SER A 100 -10.12 8.29 -2.57
C SER A 100 -9.98 9.80 -2.50
N LEU A 101 -9.15 10.38 -3.38
CA LEU A 101 -9.02 11.84 -3.50
C LEU A 101 -10.32 12.48 -4.01
N VAL A 102 -11.09 11.76 -4.83
CA VAL A 102 -12.39 12.22 -5.34
C VAL A 102 -13.40 12.41 -4.22
N GLU A 103 -13.45 11.48 -3.26
CA GLU A 103 -14.36 11.60 -2.11
C GLU A 103 -13.94 12.76 -1.21
N LEU A 104 -12.64 12.95 -0.97
CA LEU A 104 -12.13 14.12 -0.23
C LEU A 104 -12.47 15.44 -0.94
N ALA A 105 -12.36 15.50 -2.27
CA ALA A 105 -12.73 16.69 -3.05
C ALA A 105 -14.24 16.95 -3.04
N ARG A 106 -15.08 15.90 -2.98
CA ARG A 106 -16.53 16.05 -2.80
C ARG A 106 -16.87 16.56 -1.40
N GLU A 107 -16.21 16.05 -0.37
CA GLU A 107 -16.39 16.47 1.02
C GLU A 107 -15.96 17.93 1.25
N ALA A 108 -14.86 18.36 0.61
CA ALA A 108 -14.40 19.75 0.63
C ALA A 108 -15.39 20.74 0.01
N GLY A 109 -16.27 20.25 -0.87
CA GLY A 109 -17.09 21.07 -1.76
C GLY A 109 -16.36 21.37 -3.07
N THR A 110 -17.06 21.19 -4.20
CA THR A 110 -16.51 21.42 -5.54
C THR A 110 -15.92 22.83 -5.69
N GLY A 111 -14.65 22.93 -6.07
CA GLY A 111 -13.97 24.22 -6.30
C GLY A 111 -13.31 24.84 -5.06
N TYR A 112 -13.37 24.20 -3.89
CA TYR A 112 -12.74 24.69 -2.66
C TYR A 112 -11.39 24.01 -2.41
N GLU A 113 -10.38 24.41 -3.19
CA GLU A 113 -9.01 23.83 -3.12
C GLU A 113 -8.41 23.91 -1.71
N LEU A 114 -8.55 25.04 -1.01
CA LEU A 114 -8.03 25.19 0.36
C LEU A 114 -8.67 24.19 1.33
N ALA A 115 -9.99 24.03 1.27
CA ALA A 115 -10.71 23.08 2.12
C ALA A 115 -10.30 21.63 1.82
N PHE A 116 -10.02 21.34 0.54
CA PHE A 116 -9.49 20.05 0.12
C PHE A 116 -8.10 19.77 0.70
N PHE A 117 -7.17 20.73 0.63
CA PHE A 117 -5.84 20.57 1.21
C PHE A 117 -5.88 20.38 2.73
N ASP A 118 -6.78 21.07 3.44
CA ASP A 118 -7.00 20.88 4.88
C ASP A 118 -7.53 19.48 5.23
N LEU A 119 -8.46 18.94 4.43
CA LEU A 119 -8.98 17.58 4.62
C LEU A 119 -7.92 16.52 4.29
N LEU A 120 -7.20 16.69 3.18
CA LEU A 120 -6.11 15.80 2.77
C LEU A 120 -5.01 15.75 3.84
N GLY A 121 -4.60 16.91 4.36
CA GLY A 121 -3.58 17.00 5.41
C GLY A 121 -4.01 16.28 6.69
N ARG A 122 -5.25 16.50 7.15
CA ARG A 122 -5.81 15.79 8.31
C ARG A 122 -5.84 14.28 8.08
N ARG A 123 -6.30 13.84 6.90
CA ARG A 123 -6.39 12.41 6.58
C ARG A 123 -5.02 11.74 6.54
N ILE A 124 -4.01 12.38 5.94
CA ILE A 124 -2.63 11.88 5.94
C ILE A 124 -2.09 11.81 7.37
N HIS A 125 -2.33 12.84 8.17
CA HIS A 125 -1.87 12.87 9.56
C HIS A 125 -2.45 11.73 10.40
N GLU A 126 -3.76 11.46 10.28
CA GLU A 126 -4.42 10.31 10.93
C GLU A 126 -3.78 8.98 10.53
N LEU A 127 -3.56 8.79 9.22
CA LEU A 127 -2.96 7.55 8.69
C LEU A 127 -1.53 7.37 9.21
N CYS A 128 -0.75 8.45 9.33
CA CYS A 128 0.60 8.38 9.89
C CYS A 128 0.63 8.16 11.41
N GLN A 129 -0.41 8.55 12.15
CA GLN A 129 -0.51 8.24 13.59
C GLN A 129 -0.78 6.75 13.84
N GLU A 130 -1.49 6.10 12.93
CA GLU A 130 -1.66 4.65 12.93
C GLU A 130 -0.31 4.00 12.60
N LYS A 131 0.38 3.54 13.66
CA LYS A 131 1.71 2.92 13.55
C LYS A 131 1.67 1.82 12.49
N SER A 132 2.48 2.02 11.44
CA SER A 132 2.70 1.10 10.31
C SER A 132 1.79 1.26 9.08
N SER A 133 1.05 2.35 8.90
CA SER A 133 0.20 2.52 7.72
C SER A 133 0.99 2.68 6.42
N CYS A 134 0.76 1.79 5.46
CA CYS A 134 0.99 2.10 4.05
C CYS A 134 -0.33 2.56 3.46
N PHE A 135 -0.34 3.68 2.75
CA PHE A 135 -1.56 4.16 2.12
C PHE A 135 -1.33 4.56 0.67
N GLU A 136 -2.41 4.49 -0.09
CA GLU A 136 -2.46 4.84 -1.50
C GLU A 136 -3.52 5.90 -1.72
N LEU A 137 -3.13 6.97 -2.41
CA LEU A 137 -4.04 8.03 -2.83
C LEU A 137 -4.53 7.70 -4.24
N LEU A 138 -5.84 7.45 -4.37
CA LEU A 138 -6.50 7.02 -5.61
C LEU A 138 -7.24 8.18 -6.28
N GLY A 139 -7.40 8.11 -7.60
CA GLY A 139 -8.24 9.05 -8.35
C GLY A 139 -7.67 10.47 -8.45
N LEU A 140 -6.36 10.61 -8.63
CA LEU A 140 -5.71 11.93 -8.73
C LEU A 140 -6.25 12.75 -9.91
N GLU A 141 -6.30 12.18 -11.11
CA GLU A 141 -6.82 12.87 -12.30
C GLU A 141 -8.29 13.30 -12.16
N PRO A 142 -9.23 12.41 -11.78
CA PRO A 142 -10.62 12.81 -11.57
C PRO A 142 -10.80 13.80 -10.41
N CYS A 143 -9.98 13.74 -9.37
CA CYS A 143 -9.96 14.72 -8.29
C CYS A 143 -9.60 16.11 -8.81
N VAL A 144 -8.52 16.24 -9.57
CA VAL A 144 -8.08 17.51 -10.16
C VAL A 144 -9.15 18.10 -11.09
N LYS A 145 -9.75 17.27 -11.95
CA LYS A 145 -10.85 17.73 -12.83
C LYS A 145 -12.04 18.24 -12.03
N LEU A 146 -12.38 17.58 -10.92
CA LEU A 146 -13.47 17.98 -10.04
C LEU A 146 -13.17 19.32 -9.37
N LEU A 147 -11.97 19.49 -8.80
CA LEU A 147 -11.55 20.72 -8.14
C LEU A 147 -11.50 21.91 -9.12
N CYS A 148 -10.91 21.73 -10.30
CA CYS A 148 -10.87 22.79 -11.32
C CYS A 148 -12.23 23.03 -12.00
N SER A 149 -13.25 22.18 -11.78
CA SER A 149 -14.54 22.21 -12.50
C SER A 149 -14.38 22.19 -14.03
N ARG A 150 -13.38 21.46 -14.53
CA ARG A 150 -13.04 21.39 -15.97
C ARG A 150 -13.47 20.07 -16.59
N LYS A 151 -13.97 20.12 -17.83
CA LYS A 151 -14.29 18.92 -18.63
C LYS A 151 -13.08 18.36 -19.38
N SER A 152 -12.12 19.21 -19.71
CA SER A 152 -10.88 18.87 -20.42
C SER A 152 -9.66 19.21 -19.57
N TRP A 153 -8.61 18.42 -19.68
CA TRP A 153 -7.34 18.68 -19.01
C TRP A 153 -6.70 19.97 -19.53
N SER A 154 -6.16 20.79 -18.63
CA SER A 154 -5.51 22.08 -18.95
C SER A 154 -4.21 22.23 -18.16
N ARG A 155 -3.44 23.28 -18.48
CA ARG A 155 -2.23 23.63 -17.72
C ARG A 155 -2.52 23.87 -16.23
N ASP A 156 -3.67 24.46 -15.90
CA ASP A 156 -4.09 24.63 -14.50
C ASP A 156 -4.26 23.28 -13.79
N CYS A 157 -4.73 22.24 -14.51
CA CYS A 157 -4.86 20.89 -13.97
C CYS A 157 -3.49 20.28 -13.68
N GLU A 158 -2.50 20.49 -14.56
CA GLU A 158 -1.13 20.00 -14.35
C GLU A 158 -0.48 20.64 -13.12
N VAL A 159 -0.69 21.95 -12.93
CA VAL A 159 -0.20 22.68 -11.76
C VAL A 159 -0.84 22.13 -10.49
N LEU A 160 -2.19 22.05 -10.44
CA LEU A 160 -2.88 21.54 -9.27
C LEU A 160 -2.52 20.07 -8.97
N GLN A 161 -2.36 19.24 -10.00
CA GLN A 161 -1.89 17.87 -9.83
C GLN A 161 -0.51 17.83 -9.15
N ALA A 162 0.43 18.66 -9.60
CA ALA A 162 1.76 18.75 -9.02
C ALA A 162 1.70 19.24 -7.56
N ASP A 163 0.85 20.23 -7.27
CA ASP A 163 0.67 20.78 -5.92
C ASP A 163 0.12 19.73 -4.95
N ILE A 164 -0.89 18.94 -5.37
CA ILE A 164 -1.44 17.84 -4.56
C ILE A 164 -0.35 16.80 -4.23
N VAL A 165 0.46 16.44 -5.24
CA VAL A 165 1.54 15.46 -5.05
C VAL A 165 2.64 16.01 -4.14
N SER A 166 3.05 17.27 -4.32
CA SER A 166 4.06 17.91 -3.47
C SER A 166 3.57 17.99 -2.02
N PHE A 167 2.35 18.48 -1.82
CA PHE A 167 1.75 18.60 -0.51
C PHE A 167 1.69 17.26 0.22
N ALA A 168 1.16 16.21 -0.41
CA ALA A 168 1.04 14.89 0.22
C ALA A 168 2.41 14.28 0.58
N ARG A 169 3.45 14.52 -0.25
CA ARG A 169 4.83 14.12 0.05
C ARG A 169 5.40 14.89 1.23
N GLU A 170 5.19 16.20 1.30
CA GLU A 170 5.65 17.05 2.41
C GLU A 170 5.01 16.65 3.74
N GLN A 171 3.69 16.38 3.75
CA GLN A 171 2.98 15.94 4.94
C GLN A 171 3.52 14.61 5.48
N THR A 172 3.90 13.70 4.58
CA THR A 172 4.39 12.36 4.97
C THR A 172 5.87 12.35 5.31
N GLY A 173 6.69 13.13 4.61
CA GLY A 173 8.11 13.33 4.95
C GLY A 173 8.30 13.94 6.34
N THR A 174 7.34 14.78 6.77
CA THR A 174 7.29 15.32 8.14
C THR A 174 6.88 14.26 9.18
N ALA A 175 6.16 13.21 8.77
CA ALA A 175 5.60 12.18 9.65
C ALA A 175 6.48 10.92 9.83
N ALA A 176 7.77 10.98 9.46
CA ALA A 176 8.83 9.96 9.59
C ALA A 176 9.00 8.98 8.40
N ALA A 177 10.27 8.59 8.21
CA ALA A 177 10.89 7.92 7.05
C ALA A 177 10.40 6.47 6.73
N ASP A 178 9.43 5.94 7.47
CA ASP A 178 8.95 4.55 7.32
C ASP A 178 7.60 4.44 6.56
N HIS A 179 7.02 5.57 6.13
CA HIS A 179 5.73 5.59 5.43
C HIS A 179 5.94 5.62 3.90
N GLU A 180 5.35 4.65 3.20
CA GLU A 180 5.38 4.55 1.75
C GLU A 180 4.04 5.02 1.17
N ILE A 181 4.07 6.12 0.40
CA ILE A 181 2.91 6.60 -0.37
C ILE A 181 3.04 6.14 -1.80
N THR A 182 1.97 5.55 -2.33
CA THR A 182 1.80 5.37 -3.76
C THR A 182 0.64 6.26 -4.24
N PHE A 183 0.79 6.88 -5.40
CA PHE A 183 -0.29 7.59 -6.07
C PHE A 183 -0.76 6.72 -7.23
N SER A 184 -2.06 6.42 -7.29
CA SER A 184 -2.66 5.79 -8.47
C SER A 184 -3.35 6.84 -9.32
N LEU A 185 -3.16 6.72 -10.63
CA LEU A 185 -3.79 7.58 -11.64
C LEU A 185 -5.21 7.13 -11.99
N ALA A 186 -5.64 5.94 -11.56
CA ALA A 186 -6.93 5.35 -11.91
C ALA A 186 -8.09 5.89 -11.06
#